data_AF-A0A0R1SCT9-F1
#
_entry.id   AF-A0A0R1SCT9-F1
#
_cell.length_a   1.000
_cell.length_b   1.000
_cell.length_c   1.000
_cell.angle_alpha   90.00
_cell.angle_beta   90.00
_cell.angle_gamma   90.00
#
_symmetry.space_group_name_H-M   'P 1'
#
loop_
_entity.id
_entity.type
_entity.pdbx_description
1 polymer ?
#
loop_
_entity_poly.entity_id
_entity_poly.type
_entity_poly.pdbx_seq_one_letter_code
_entity_poly.pdbx_strand_id
1 'polypeptide(L)'
;MKNNQTNSIIKLVTKTSTNDLRQFIIHRCQLDTDFYKDFTAQFGELNTDYELAKTKEEIGSILNNTELNNFISDKECQVICNKLWPIIDKYRHRLKQGYHQHALNGFLLIYQAGGSMLTTAFDDSNSLDYLFSMVDNALVEFSDTVLNKSEDKKIDYTRQIIKTFNGQKFNDWYEYCFNALASMLPIITDKSFDVIQKTTKYSSVHNSDPNSYYVSKSCILNTKILLQLNHLQQAKAYMEKHIQINDIRKMRIDLAIEEKDFELAAQYCLDADDSKRNDSWKNYLIKIYKMTNQR
;
A
#
# COMPACT_ATOMS: atom_id res chain seq x y z
N MET A 1 -8.27 -29.28 -16.96
CA MET A 1 -7.28 -29.46 -18.05
C MET A 1 -5.96 -28.72 -17.80
N LYS A 2 -5.95 -27.43 -17.42
CA LYS A 2 -4.71 -26.67 -17.16
C LYS A 2 -3.72 -27.33 -16.19
N ASN A 3 -4.19 -27.87 -15.05
CA ASN A 3 -3.30 -28.52 -14.05
C ASN A 3 -2.54 -29.75 -14.59
N ASN A 4 -3.15 -30.55 -15.47
CA ASN A 4 -2.45 -31.72 -16.03
C ASN A 4 -1.37 -31.32 -17.04
N GLN A 5 -1.56 -30.24 -17.78
CA GLN A 5 -0.56 -29.71 -18.70
C GLN A 5 0.61 -29.07 -17.95
N THR A 6 0.34 -28.29 -16.90
CA THR A 6 1.39 -27.70 -16.06
C THR A 6 2.24 -28.78 -15.37
N ASN A 7 1.61 -29.81 -14.80
CA ASN A 7 2.33 -30.92 -14.17
C ASN A 7 3.16 -31.74 -15.18
N SER A 8 2.68 -31.88 -16.42
CA SER A 8 3.43 -32.52 -17.51
C SER A 8 4.67 -31.71 -17.89
N ILE A 9 4.54 -30.38 -18.01
CA ILE A 9 5.65 -29.47 -18.33
C ILE A 9 6.70 -29.49 -17.22
N ILE A 10 6.30 -29.40 -15.95
CA ILE A 10 7.24 -29.47 -14.82
C ILE A 10 8.04 -30.78 -14.89
N LYS A 11 7.36 -31.92 -15.09
CA LYS A 11 8.02 -33.22 -15.18
C LYS A 11 9.01 -33.32 -16.35
N LEU A 12 8.69 -32.71 -17.50
CA LEU A 12 9.59 -32.64 -18.65
C LEU A 12 10.81 -31.76 -18.33
N VAL A 13 10.60 -30.54 -17.85
CA VAL A 13 11.68 -29.61 -17.50
C VAL A 13 12.62 -30.19 -16.45
N THR A 14 12.09 -30.90 -15.45
CA THR A 14 12.90 -31.50 -14.37
C THR A 14 13.72 -32.70 -14.84
N LYS A 15 13.29 -33.39 -15.92
CA LYS A 15 14.01 -34.54 -16.49
C LYS A 15 15.04 -34.15 -17.55
N THR A 16 14.84 -33.00 -18.20
CA THR A 16 15.76 -32.48 -19.20
C THR A 16 17.08 -32.07 -18.54
N SER A 17 18.20 -32.40 -19.17
CA SER A 17 19.51 -31.98 -18.66
C SER A 17 19.63 -30.46 -18.66
N THR A 18 20.42 -29.90 -17.74
CA THR A 18 20.65 -28.44 -17.68
C THR A 18 21.20 -27.90 -19.00
N ASN A 19 22.05 -28.67 -19.71
CA ASN A 19 22.62 -28.27 -20.99
C ASN A 19 21.56 -28.23 -22.10
N ASP A 20 20.71 -29.25 -22.20
CA ASP A 20 19.65 -29.29 -23.21
C ASP A 20 18.62 -28.18 -22.98
N LEU A 21 18.29 -27.91 -21.71
CA LEU A 21 17.39 -26.81 -21.35
C LEU A 21 17.98 -25.45 -21.74
N ARG A 22 19.27 -25.24 -21.49
CA ARG A 22 20.00 -24.02 -21.88
C ARG A 22 20.00 -23.85 -23.39
N GLN A 23 20.30 -24.91 -24.16
CA GLN A 23 20.27 -24.85 -25.62
C GLN A 23 18.87 -24.59 -26.16
N PHE A 24 17.84 -25.21 -25.58
CA PHE A 24 16.45 -24.95 -25.94
C PHE A 24 16.08 -23.48 -25.74
N ILE A 25 16.43 -22.89 -24.59
CA ILE A 25 16.18 -21.48 -24.28
C ILE A 25 16.92 -20.55 -25.25
N ILE A 26 18.22 -20.81 -25.51
CA ILE A 26 19.03 -20.02 -26.45
C ILE A 26 18.41 -20.08 -27.85
N HIS A 27 18.07 -21.28 -28.32
CA HIS A 27 17.44 -21.46 -29.62
C HIS A 27 16.09 -20.75 -29.70
N ARG A 28 15.29 -20.81 -28.63
CA ARG A 28 14.00 -20.10 -28.59
C ARG A 28 14.18 -18.59 -28.63
N CYS A 29 15.15 -18.05 -27.90
CA CYS A 29 15.51 -16.62 -27.94
C CYS A 29 15.94 -16.16 -29.35
N GLN A 30 16.61 -17.02 -30.12
CA GLN A 30 17.03 -16.69 -31.50
C GLN A 30 15.85 -16.67 -32.48
N LEU A 31 14.80 -17.46 -32.23
CA LEU A 31 13.65 -17.60 -33.12
C LEU A 31 12.49 -16.67 -32.79
N ASP A 32 12.38 -16.25 -31.54
CA ASP A 32 11.24 -15.50 -31.02
C ASP A 32 11.73 -14.25 -30.29
N THR A 33 11.58 -13.11 -30.94
CA THR A 33 12.00 -11.80 -30.44
C THR A 33 11.27 -11.41 -29.16
N ASP A 34 9.99 -11.79 -29.01
CA ASP A 34 9.22 -11.46 -27.81
C ASP A 34 9.62 -12.37 -26.66
N PHE A 35 9.85 -13.66 -26.92
CA PHE A 35 10.47 -14.55 -25.93
C PHE A 35 11.87 -14.07 -25.51
N TYR A 36 12.71 -13.59 -26.43
CA TYR A 36 14.01 -13.02 -26.09
C TYR A 36 13.88 -11.79 -25.20
N LYS A 37 12.96 -10.87 -25.51
CA LYS A 37 12.68 -9.71 -24.67
C LYS A 37 12.21 -10.13 -23.28
N ASP A 38 11.27 -11.07 -23.19
CA ASP A 38 10.76 -11.58 -21.91
C ASP A 38 11.87 -12.28 -21.12
N PHE A 39 12.66 -13.13 -21.78
CA PHE A 39 13.76 -13.86 -21.17
C PHE A 39 14.86 -12.92 -20.68
N THR A 40 15.27 -11.94 -21.48
CA THR A 40 16.30 -10.96 -21.07
C THR A 40 15.78 -9.97 -20.04
N ALA A 41 14.50 -9.57 -20.13
CA ALA A 41 13.86 -8.83 -19.07
C ALA A 41 13.86 -9.64 -17.77
N GLN A 42 13.65 -10.96 -17.83
CA GLN A 42 13.57 -11.81 -16.65
C GLN A 42 14.93 -12.25 -16.09
N PHE A 43 15.93 -12.50 -16.94
CA PHE A 43 17.20 -13.14 -16.55
C PHE A 43 18.46 -12.40 -17.02
N GLY A 44 18.33 -11.32 -17.78
CA GLY A 44 19.47 -10.50 -18.23
C GLY A 44 19.96 -9.52 -17.16
N GLU A 45 21.09 -8.85 -17.45
CA GLU A 45 21.53 -7.71 -16.63
C GLU A 45 20.52 -6.57 -16.77
N LEU A 46 19.88 -6.23 -15.65
CA LEU A 46 18.87 -5.18 -15.62
C LEU A 46 19.55 -3.81 -15.57
N ASN A 47 19.44 -3.04 -16.66
CA ASN A 47 19.68 -1.60 -16.61
C ASN A 47 18.44 -0.93 -16.00
N THR A 48 18.50 -0.67 -14.69
CA THR A 48 17.38 -0.10 -13.91
C THR A 48 16.98 1.29 -14.41
N ASP A 49 17.95 2.12 -14.79
CA ASP A 49 17.67 3.49 -15.24
C ASP A 49 16.94 3.48 -16.59
N TYR A 50 17.37 2.61 -17.50
CA TYR A 50 16.72 2.43 -18.80
C TYR A 50 15.29 1.87 -18.65
N GLU A 51 15.09 0.84 -17.82
CA GLU A 51 13.74 0.28 -17.60
C GLU A 51 12.80 1.30 -16.95
N LEU A 52 13.29 2.08 -15.99
CA LEU A 52 12.49 3.11 -15.33
C LEU A 52 12.11 4.22 -16.31
N ALA A 53 13.05 4.67 -17.17
CA ALA A 53 12.79 5.66 -18.21
C ALA A 53 11.73 5.16 -19.20
N LYS A 54 11.89 3.93 -19.71
CA LYS A 54 10.91 3.31 -20.62
C LYS A 54 9.54 3.14 -19.98
N THR A 55 9.49 2.80 -18.69
CA THR A 55 8.22 2.72 -17.95
C THR A 55 7.54 4.09 -17.86
N LYS A 56 8.30 5.17 -17.63
CA LYS A 56 7.73 6.53 -17.61
C LYS A 56 7.13 6.90 -18.97
N GLU A 57 7.80 6.55 -20.06
CA GLU A 57 7.29 6.76 -21.43
C GLU A 57 6.02 5.95 -21.68
N GLU A 58 6.00 4.68 -21.27
CA GLU A 58 4.84 3.79 -21.35
C GLU A 58 3.63 4.36 -20.59
N ILE A 59 3.82 4.77 -19.32
CA ILE A 59 2.79 5.43 -18.52
C ILE A 59 2.33 6.73 -19.19
N GLY A 60 3.27 7.57 -19.66
CA GLY A 60 2.94 8.80 -20.37
C GLY A 60 2.09 8.56 -21.60
N SER A 61 2.38 7.52 -22.38
CA SER A 61 1.59 7.12 -23.54
C SER A 61 0.19 6.59 -23.14
N ILE A 62 0.09 5.82 -22.04
CA ILE A 62 -1.20 5.36 -21.53
C ILE A 62 -2.10 6.56 -21.18
N LEU A 63 -1.55 7.57 -20.51
CA LEU A 63 -2.29 8.76 -20.08
C LEU A 63 -2.60 9.72 -21.24
N ASN A 64 -1.71 9.89 -22.21
CA ASN A 64 -1.90 10.84 -23.32
C ASN A 64 -2.84 10.33 -24.43
N ASN A 65 -3.08 9.01 -24.52
CA ASN A 65 -3.97 8.43 -25.53
C ASN A 65 -5.47 8.59 -25.22
N THR A 66 -5.82 9.17 -24.08
CA THR A 66 -7.16 9.70 -23.81
C THR A 66 -7.21 11.15 -24.27
N GLU A 67 -8.26 11.54 -24.99
CA GLU A 67 -8.50 12.95 -25.37
C GLU A 67 -8.76 13.76 -24.08
N LEU A 68 -7.69 14.12 -23.38
CA LEU A 68 -7.68 14.78 -22.07
C LEU A 68 -8.08 16.26 -22.22
N ASN A 69 -9.32 16.50 -22.58
CA ASN A 69 -10.00 17.76 -22.30
C ASN A 69 -10.48 17.72 -20.84
N ASN A 70 -9.52 17.73 -19.89
CA ASN A 70 -9.76 17.85 -18.44
C ASN A 70 -10.70 16.83 -17.78
N PHE A 71 -11.12 15.77 -18.48
CA PHE A 71 -12.07 14.78 -18.00
C PHE A 71 -11.71 13.39 -18.49
N ILE A 72 -11.78 12.40 -17.60
CA ILE A 72 -11.60 10.97 -17.89
C ILE A 72 -12.90 10.28 -17.48
N SER A 73 -13.61 9.68 -18.44
CA SER A 73 -14.82 8.92 -18.14
C SER A 73 -14.52 7.64 -17.37
N ASP A 74 -15.51 7.06 -16.67
CA ASP A 74 -15.34 5.81 -15.91
C ASP A 74 -14.79 4.65 -16.76
N LYS A 75 -15.26 4.53 -18.01
CA LYS A 75 -14.76 3.53 -18.96
C LYS A 75 -13.30 3.78 -19.34
N GLU A 76 -12.90 5.05 -19.53
CA GLU A 76 -11.50 5.40 -19.81
C GLU A 76 -10.62 5.18 -18.58
N CYS A 77 -11.10 5.52 -17.39
CA CYS A 77 -10.44 5.25 -16.11
C CYS A 77 -10.15 3.75 -15.97
N GLN A 78 -11.15 2.89 -16.20
CA GLN A 78 -10.99 1.43 -16.24
C GLN A 78 -9.92 1.00 -17.24
N VAL A 79 -9.98 1.50 -18.47
CA VAL A 79 -9.01 1.13 -19.51
C VAL A 79 -7.59 1.55 -19.14
N ILE A 80 -7.40 2.75 -18.59
CA ILE A 80 -6.11 3.23 -18.10
C ILE A 80 -5.61 2.35 -16.96
N CYS A 81 -6.44 2.12 -15.93
CA CYS A 81 -6.06 1.31 -14.77
C CYS A 81 -5.67 -0.11 -15.18
N ASN A 82 -6.44 -0.74 -16.08
CA ASN A 82 -6.13 -2.06 -16.64
C ASN A 82 -4.76 -2.11 -17.36
N LYS A 83 -4.34 -1.02 -18.00
CA LYS A 83 -3.02 -0.92 -18.64
C LYS A 83 -1.89 -0.65 -17.64
N LEU A 84 -2.18 -0.04 -16.50
CA LEU A 84 -1.21 0.21 -15.44
C LEU A 84 -0.95 -1.03 -14.57
N TRP A 85 -1.91 -1.93 -14.41
CA TRP A 85 -1.75 -3.13 -13.57
C TRP A 85 -0.54 -4.01 -13.92
N PRO A 86 -0.27 -4.36 -15.19
CA PRO A 86 0.89 -5.19 -15.53
C PRO A 86 2.22 -4.56 -15.13
N ILE A 87 2.28 -3.22 -15.02
CA ILE A 87 3.47 -2.50 -14.58
C ILE A 87 3.73 -2.76 -13.09
N ILE A 88 2.69 -2.89 -12.26
CA ILE A 88 2.84 -3.26 -10.84
C ILE A 88 3.47 -4.65 -10.74
N ASP A 89 2.98 -5.62 -11.51
CA ASP A 89 3.50 -6.99 -11.49
C ASP A 89 4.94 -7.07 -12.01
N LYS A 90 5.30 -6.24 -13.01
CA LYS A 90 6.69 -6.06 -13.45
C LYS A 90 7.59 -5.67 -12.27
N TYR A 91 7.21 -4.67 -11.47
CA TYR A 91 8.03 -4.23 -10.34
C TYR A 91 7.97 -5.14 -9.11
N ARG A 92 6.88 -5.90 -8.90
CA ARG A 92 6.88 -7.04 -7.98
C ARG A 92 7.90 -8.10 -8.37
N HIS A 93 8.07 -8.34 -9.67
CA HIS A 93 9.12 -9.25 -10.14
C HIS A 93 10.52 -8.69 -9.84
N ARG A 94 10.74 -7.38 -10.06
CA ARG A 94 12.00 -6.70 -9.70
C ARG A 94 12.30 -6.76 -8.21
N LEU A 95 11.27 -6.63 -7.37
CA LEU A 95 11.40 -6.81 -5.92
C LEU A 95 11.93 -8.21 -5.59
N LYS A 96 11.33 -9.27 -6.17
CA LYS A 96 11.74 -10.67 -5.95
C LYS A 96 13.16 -10.97 -6.42
N GLN A 97 13.67 -10.20 -7.39
CA GLN A 97 15.04 -10.30 -7.89
C GLN A 97 16.07 -9.53 -7.04
N GLY A 98 15.64 -8.82 -5.99
CA GLY A 98 16.52 -8.05 -5.12
C GLY A 98 16.75 -6.60 -5.55
N TYR A 99 16.13 -6.15 -6.65
CA TYR A 99 16.22 -4.76 -7.12
C TYR A 99 15.27 -3.84 -6.32
N HIS A 100 15.44 -3.80 -5.00
CA HIS A 100 14.47 -3.15 -4.09
C HIS A 100 14.23 -1.68 -4.41
N GLN A 101 15.30 -0.87 -4.52
CA GLN A 101 15.17 0.56 -4.82
C GLN A 101 14.45 0.81 -6.15
N HIS A 102 14.73 -0.04 -7.15
CA HIS A 102 14.08 0.04 -8.46
C HIS A 102 12.60 -0.37 -8.40
N ALA A 103 12.28 -1.42 -7.64
CA ALA A 103 10.89 -1.82 -7.38
C ALA A 103 10.08 -0.70 -6.71
N LEU A 104 10.63 -0.08 -5.67
CA LEU A 104 9.99 1.06 -5.00
C LEU A 104 9.74 2.21 -5.97
N ASN A 105 10.74 2.57 -6.78
CA ASN A 105 10.59 3.63 -7.79
C ASN A 105 9.44 3.32 -8.76
N GLY A 106 9.31 2.07 -9.19
CA GLY A 106 8.22 1.63 -10.06
C GLY A 106 6.84 1.73 -9.41
N PHE A 107 6.69 1.29 -8.15
CA PHE A 107 5.44 1.43 -7.41
C PHE A 107 5.05 2.91 -7.23
N LEU A 108 6.03 3.77 -6.91
CA LEU A 108 5.81 5.20 -6.77
C LEU A 108 5.44 5.89 -8.09
N LEU A 109 5.94 5.40 -9.24
CA LEU A 109 5.49 5.90 -10.55
C LEU A 109 4.01 5.61 -10.80
N ILE A 110 3.52 4.44 -10.39
CA ILE A 110 2.09 4.11 -10.53
C ILE A 110 1.23 4.96 -9.61
N TYR A 111 1.67 5.22 -8.36
CA TYR A 111 1.03 6.22 -7.51
C TYR A 111 0.95 7.58 -8.21
N GLN A 112 2.05 8.07 -8.78
CA GLN A 112 2.09 9.36 -9.47
C GLN A 112 1.19 9.42 -10.70
N ALA A 113 1.02 8.29 -11.39
CA ALA A 113 0.10 8.16 -12.52
C ALA A 113 -1.36 8.24 -12.05
N GLY A 114 -1.74 7.44 -11.06
CA GLY A 114 -3.09 7.48 -10.47
C GLY A 114 -3.41 8.84 -9.84
N GLY A 115 -2.45 9.44 -9.12
CA GLY A 115 -2.58 10.77 -8.53
C GLY A 115 -2.85 11.86 -9.57
N SER A 116 -2.30 11.71 -10.78
CA SER A 116 -2.58 12.62 -11.90
C SER A 116 -4.01 12.52 -12.44
N MET A 117 -4.76 11.47 -12.09
CA MET A 117 -6.13 11.24 -12.52
C MET A 117 -7.17 11.66 -11.47
N LEU A 118 -6.78 11.83 -10.21
CA LEU A 118 -7.70 12.03 -9.07
C LEU A 118 -8.67 13.22 -9.24
N THR A 119 -8.24 14.29 -9.90
CA THR A 119 -9.06 15.50 -10.06
C THR A 119 -9.88 15.52 -11.36
N THR A 120 -9.63 14.60 -12.29
CA THR A 120 -10.22 14.62 -13.63
C THR A 120 -10.98 13.33 -13.96
N ALA A 121 -10.75 12.25 -13.23
CA ALA A 121 -11.42 10.98 -13.43
C ALA A 121 -12.76 10.90 -12.71
N PHE A 122 -13.76 10.45 -13.45
CA PHE A 122 -15.00 9.95 -12.91
C PHE A 122 -14.84 8.44 -12.70
N ASP A 123 -14.86 7.95 -11.46
CA ASP A 123 -14.50 6.56 -11.11
C ASP A 123 -15.60 5.85 -10.30
N ASP A 124 -16.83 5.82 -10.84
CA ASP A 124 -17.95 5.09 -10.20
C ASP A 124 -17.67 3.59 -10.05
N SER A 125 -16.80 3.04 -10.91
CA SER A 125 -16.37 1.64 -10.85
C SER A 125 -15.31 1.34 -9.78
N ASN A 126 -14.77 2.36 -9.11
CA ASN A 126 -13.67 2.26 -8.15
C ASN A 126 -12.39 1.63 -8.74
N SER A 127 -12.15 1.82 -10.04
CA SER A 127 -10.97 1.27 -10.73
C SER A 127 -9.68 1.94 -10.28
N LEU A 128 -9.74 3.24 -9.98
CA LEU A 128 -8.62 4.01 -9.48
C LEU A 128 -8.30 3.63 -8.03
N ASP A 129 -9.33 3.47 -7.19
CA ASP A 129 -9.19 2.95 -5.82
C ASP A 129 -8.58 1.54 -5.82
N TYR A 130 -9.03 0.67 -6.73
CA TYR A 130 -8.47 -0.66 -6.89
C TYR A 130 -7.01 -0.62 -7.35
N LEU A 131 -6.65 0.28 -8.28
CA LEU A 131 -5.26 0.51 -8.68
C LEU A 131 -4.39 0.89 -7.47
N PHE A 132 -4.82 1.86 -6.66
CA PHE A 132 -4.08 2.25 -5.46
C PHE A 132 -3.95 1.10 -4.46
N SER A 133 -5.03 0.34 -4.22
CA SER A 133 -5.00 -0.86 -3.37
C SER A 133 -4.01 -1.91 -3.87
N MET A 134 -3.87 -2.11 -5.19
CA MET A 134 -2.86 -3.01 -5.74
C MET A 134 -1.43 -2.54 -5.45
N VAL A 135 -1.18 -1.23 -5.51
CA VAL A 135 0.14 -0.65 -5.20
C VAL A 135 0.40 -0.71 -3.68
N ASP A 136 -0.60 -0.44 -2.84
CA ASP A 136 -0.52 -0.59 -1.38
C ASP A 136 -0.11 -2.01 -1.00
N ASN A 137 -0.75 -3.03 -1.58
CA ASN A 137 -0.37 -4.43 -1.37
C ASN A 137 1.07 -4.72 -1.82
N ALA A 138 1.51 -4.13 -2.93
CA ALA A 138 2.90 -4.26 -3.38
C ALA A 138 3.90 -3.56 -2.44
N LEU A 139 3.49 -2.46 -1.79
CA LEU A 139 4.28 -1.81 -0.74
C LEU A 139 4.36 -2.65 0.54
N VAL A 140 3.29 -3.37 0.91
CA VAL A 140 3.34 -4.35 2.00
C VAL A 140 4.40 -5.42 1.70
N GLU A 141 4.33 -6.05 0.52
CA GLU A 141 5.33 -7.03 0.06
C GLU A 141 6.76 -6.45 0.07
N PHE A 142 6.90 -5.18 -0.35
CA PHE A 142 8.17 -4.46 -0.32
C PHE A 142 8.70 -4.30 1.10
N SER A 143 7.86 -3.86 2.03
CA SER A 143 8.22 -3.62 3.43
C SER A 143 8.72 -4.89 4.11
N ASP A 144 8.06 -6.03 3.86
CA ASP A 144 8.46 -7.34 4.38
C ASP A 144 9.81 -7.78 3.79
N THR A 145 10.00 -7.58 2.49
CA THR A 145 11.23 -7.96 1.78
C THR A 145 12.45 -7.17 2.27
N VAL A 146 12.25 -5.91 2.65
CA VAL A 146 13.34 -5.00 3.08
C VAL A 146 13.44 -4.85 4.61
N LEU A 147 12.74 -5.68 5.37
CA LEU A 147 12.69 -5.60 6.84
C LEU A 147 14.09 -5.67 7.49
N ASN A 148 15.01 -6.44 6.91
CA ASN A 148 16.37 -6.63 7.42
C ASN A 148 17.40 -5.62 6.88
N LYS A 149 16.96 -4.59 6.13
CA LYS A 149 17.86 -3.52 5.67
C LYS A 149 18.27 -2.60 6.82
N SER A 150 19.38 -1.89 6.61
CA SER A 150 19.88 -0.91 7.59
C SER A 150 18.83 0.16 7.88
N GLU A 151 18.89 0.75 9.08
CA GLU A 151 18.02 1.84 9.49
C GLU A 151 18.02 2.99 8.48
N ASP A 152 19.20 3.41 8.01
CA ASP A 152 19.33 4.48 7.00
C ASP A 152 18.59 4.15 5.70
N LYS A 153 18.61 2.88 5.27
CA LYS A 153 17.87 2.46 4.07
C LYS A 153 16.38 2.46 4.28
N LYS A 154 15.90 2.05 5.45
CA LYS A 154 14.49 2.13 5.81
C LYS A 154 14.00 3.59 5.81
N ILE A 155 14.77 4.49 6.43
CA ILE A 155 14.49 5.93 6.45
C ILE A 155 14.47 6.51 5.04
N ASP A 156 15.42 6.13 4.18
CA ASP A 156 15.47 6.55 2.78
C ASP A 156 14.19 6.14 2.02
N TYR A 157 13.74 4.89 2.15
CA TYR A 157 12.49 4.43 1.55
C TYR A 157 11.27 5.23 2.06
N THR A 158 11.16 5.43 3.38
CA THR A 158 10.06 6.24 3.94
C THR A 158 10.07 7.67 3.40
N ARG A 159 11.24 8.31 3.29
CA ARG A 159 11.37 9.67 2.74
C ARG A 159 10.96 9.75 1.28
N GLN A 160 11.25 8.74 0.48
CA GLN A 160 10.86 8.70 -0.94
C GLN A 160 9.34 8.60 -1.12
N ILE A 161 8.66 7.85 -0.24
CA ILE A 161 7.19 7.81 -0.21
C ILE A 161 6.65 9.19 0.12
N ILE A 162 7.08 9.78 1.25
CA ILE A 162 6.66 11.14 1.65
C ILE A 162 6.89 12.15 0.52
N LYS A 163 8.06 12.11 -0.12
CA LYS A 163 8.39 13.00 -1.23
C LYS A 163 7.44 12.85 -2.42
N THR A 164 7.00 11.63 -2.71
CA THR A 164 6.03 11.34 -3.78
C THR A 164 4.70 12.04 -3.55
N PHE A 165 4.23 12.05 -2.30
CA PHE A 165 2.93 12.63 -1.93
C PHE A 165 2.98 14.13 -1.59
N ASN A 166 4.17 14.73 -1.41
CA ASN A 166 4.32 16.18 -1.22
C ASN A 166 4.11 17.02 -2.50
N GLY A 167 3.68 16.40 -3.61
CA GLY A 167 3.39 17.09 -4.88
C GLY A 167 1.95 17.55 -4.99
N GLN A 168 1.70 18.59 -5.81
CA GLN A 168 0.37 19.17 -6.02
C GLN A 168 -0.72 18.16 -6.46
N LYS A 169 -0.32 17.04 -7.07
CA LYS A 169 -1.23 15.98 -7.54
C LYS A 169 -2.03 15.31 -6.42
N PHE A 170 -1.53 15.35 -5.19
CA PHE A 170 -2.17 14.74 -4.03
C PHE A 170 -2.71 15.78 -3.04
N ASN A 171 -2.77 17.05 -3.44
CA ASN A 171 -3.46 18.07 -2.65
C ASN A 171 -4.90 17.61 -2.45
N ASP A 172 -5.34 17.60 -1.19
CA ASP A 172 -6.66 17.13 -0.78
C ASP A 172 -6.91 15.61 -0.95
N TRP A 173 -5.86 14.84 -1.26
CA TRP A 173 -5.92 13.38 -1.40
C TRP A 173 -4.89 12.68 -0.48
N TYR A 174 -4.82 13.15 0.76
CA TYR A 174 -3.81 12.72 1.74
C TYR A 174 -4.01 11.27 2.23
N GLU A 175 -5.19 10.69 2.06
CA GLU A 175 -5.49 9.31 2.42
C GLU A 175 -4.61 8.30 1.69
N TYR A 176 -4.24 8.56 0.43
CA TYR A 176 -3.34 7.68 -0.31
C TYR A 176 -1.92 7.71 0.26
N CYS A 177 -1.47 8.88 0.74
CA CYS A 177 -0.21 8.99 1.47
C CYS A 177 -0.27 8.19 2.78
N PHE A 178 -1.38 8.29 3.52
CA PHE A 178 -1.55 7.56 4.77
C PHE A 178 -1.62 6.05 4.56
N ASN A 179 -2.29 5.59 3.50
CA ASN A 179 -2.33 4.17 3.12
C ASN A 179 -0.95 3.67 2.73
N ALA A 180 -0.21 4.40 1.88
CA ALA A 180 1.14 4.02 1.48
C ALA A 180 2.10 3.95 2.67
N LEU A 181 1.99 4.87 3.63
CA LEU A 181 2.78 4.84 4.87
C LEU A 181 2.34 3.69 5.79
N ALA A 182 1.05 3.39 5.88
CA ALA A 182 0.54 2.25 6.64
C ALA A 182 1.03 0.92 6.05
N SER A 183 1.11 0.81 4.71
CA SER A 183 1.67 -0.35 3.99
C SER A 183 3.14 -0.58 4.30
N MET A 184 3.83 0.42 4.87
CA MET A 184 5.26 0.39 5.17
C MET A 184 5.58 0.31 6.67
N LEU A 185 4.57 0.10 7.52
CA LEU A 185 4.71 0.00 8.97
C LEU A 185 5.89 -0.87 9.43
N PRO A 186 6.14 -2.07 8.88
CA PRO A 186 7.22 -2.94 9.36
C PRO A 186 8.62 -2.31 9.29
N ILE A 187 8.84 -1.34 8.40
CA ILE A 187 10.13 -0.68 8.23
C ILE A 187 10.20 0.72 8.83
N ILE A 188 9.13 1.22 9.44
CA ILE A 188 9.16 2.51 10.12
C ILE A 188 10.03 2.40 11.38
N THR A 189 10.78 3.46 11.65
CA THR A 189 11.74 3.58 12.75
C THR A 189 11.41 4.85 13.53
N ASP A 190 11.96 5.01 14.73
CA ASP A 190 11.81 6.26 15.50
C ASP A 190 12.24 7.49 14.68
N LYS A 191 13.37 7.39 13.98
CA LYS A 191 13.90 8.48 13.15
C LYS A 191 12.98 8.83 11.98
N SER A 192 12.34 7.83 11.34
CA SER A 192 11.40 8.10 10.25
C SER A 192 10.03 8.55 10.76
N PHE A 193 9.64 8.16 11.98
CA PHE A 193 8.39 8.59 12.59
C PHE A 193 8.32 10.10 12.81
N ASP A 194 9.40 10.73 13.26
CA ASP A 194 9.48 12.20 13.39
C ASP A 194 9.23 12.92 12.05
N VAL A 195 9.72 12.34 10.96
CA VAL A 195 9.52 12.88 9.61
C VAL A 195 8.05 12.70 9.19
N ILE A 196 7.49 11.52 9.42
CA ILE A 196 6.08 11.21 9.13
C ILE A 196 5.18 12.18 9.90
N GLN A 197 5.37 12.37 11.20
CA GLN A 197 4.54 13.25 12.02
C GLN A 197 4.53 14.69 11.51
N LYS A 198 5.66 15.21 11.03
CA LYS A 198 5.73 16.56 10.47
C LYS A 198 4.91 16.67 9.19
N THR A 199 5.02 15.67 8.31
CA THR A 199 4.25 15.60 7.06
C THR A 199 2.75 15.46 7.33
N THR A 200 2.35 14.54 8.21
CA THR A 200 0.93 14.25 8.48
C THR A 200 0.24 15.36 9.29
N LYS A 201 0.97 16.10 10.13
CA LYS A 201 0.45 17.30 10.78
C LYS A 201 0.14 18.40 9.77
N TYR A 202 1.00 18.65 8.79
CA TYR A 202 0.77 19.68 7.78
C TYR A 202 -0.51 19.43 6.98
N SER A 203 -0.77 18.17 6.60
CA SER A 203 -2.01 17.78 5.91
C SER A 203 -3.29 17.95 6.76
N SER A 204 -3.17 17.97 8.09
CA SER A 204 -4.32 18.14 9.00
C SER A 204 -4.66 19.61 9.31
N VAL A 205 -3.74 20.55 9.11
CA VAL A 205 -3.97 22.00 9.38
C VAL A 205 -4.99 22.61 8.43
N HIS A 206 -5.19 22.02 7.24
CA HIS A 206 -6.19 22.48 6.27
C HIS A 206 -7.63 22.07 6.62
N ASN A 207 -7.87 21.30 7.69
CA ASN A 207 -9.19 20.90 8.14
C ASN A 207 -9.41 21.30 9.61
N SER A 208 -10.27 22.28 9.85
CA SER A 208 -10.62 22.75 11.21
C SER A 208 -11.59 21.83 11.95
N ASP A 209 -12.13 20.79 11.30
CA ASP A 209 -12.99 19.79 11.92
C ASP A 209 -12.17 18.62 12.49
N PRO A 210 -12.18 18.41 13.83
CA PRO A 210 -11.56 17.27 14.48
C PRO A 210 -12.10 15.90 14.01
N ASN A 211 -13.31 15.87 13.45
CA ASN A 211 -13.94 14.68 12.88
C ASN A 211 -13.74 14.57 11.35
N SER A 212 -12.93 15.44 10.75
CA SER A 212 -12.62 15.32 9.33
C SER A 212 -11.96 13.98 9.03
N TYR A 213 -12.30 13.42 7.87
CA TYR A 213 -11.81 12.14 7.38
C TYR A 213 -10.28 12.04 7.46
N TYR A 214 -9.55 13.09 7.07
CA TYR A 214 -8.10 13.13 7.09
C TYR A 214 -7.50 13.17 8.51
N VAL A 215 -8.14 13.88 9.45
CA VAL A 215 -7.70 13.87 10.86
C VAL A 215 -7.83 12.47 11.43
N SER A 216 -8.93 11.77 11.17
CA SER A 216 -9.11 10.37 11.59
C SER A 216 -7.99 9.47 11.02
N LYS A 217 -7.77 9.49 9.70
CA LYS A 217 -6.74 8.66 9.05
C LYS A 217 -5.33 8.94 9.56
N SER A 218 -4.98 10.21 9.77
CA SER A 218 -3.69 10.62 10.34
C SER A 218 -3.51 10.10 11.78
N CYS A 219 -4.56 10.21 12.61
CA CYS A 219 -4.52 9.68 13.98
C CYS A 219 -4.35 8.16 14.00
N ILE A 220 -5.05 7.44 13.12
CA ILE A 220 -4.95 5.98 12.99
C ILE A 220 -3.51 5.59 12.61
N LEU A 221 -2.93 6.26 11.60
CA LEU A 221 -1.55 5.99 11.17
C LEU A 221 -0.55 6.24 12.32
N ASN A 222 -0.63 7.37 13.00
CA ASN A 222 0.26 7.69 14.12
C ASN A 222 0.15 6.66 15.25
N THR A 223 -1.07 6.21 15.57
CA THR A 223 -1.30 5.19 16.59
C THR A 223 -0.66 3.85 16.18
N LYS A 224 -0.87 3.42 14.93
CA LYS A 224 -0.27 2.19 14.40
C LYS A 224 1.26 2.23 14.44
N ILE A 225 1.86 3.38 14.09
CA ILE A 225 3.32 3.55 14.16
C ILE A 225 3.81 3.44 15.61
N LEU A 226 3.16 4.12 16.56
CA LEU A 226 3.54 4.05 17.97
C LEU A 226 3.47 2.62 18.52
N LEU A 227 2.42 1.87 18.17
CA LEU A 227 2.29 0.46 18.56
C LEU A 227 3.39 -0.41 17.92
N GLN A 228 3.66 -0.23 16.62
CA GLN A 228 4.72 -0.93 15.90
C GLN A 228 6.12 -0.69 16.48
N LEU A 229 6.37 0.52 16.98
CA LEU A 229 7.63 0.90 17.64
C LEU A 229 7.70 0.47 19.11
N ASN A 230 6.71 -0.28 19.61
CA ASN A 230 6.57 -0.67 21.01
C ASN A 230 6.46 0.51 21.99
N HIS A 231 6.00 1.68 21.52
CA HIS A 231 5.77 2.87 22.34
C HIS A 231 4.39 2.86 22.97
N LEU A 232 4.05 1.77 23.68
CA LEU A 232 2.71 1.48 24.18
C LEU A 232 2.10 2.62 25.01
N GLN A 233 2.85 3.21 25.93
CA GLN A 233 2.34 4.30 26.78
C GLN A 233 2.05 5.57 25.98
N GLN A 234 2.90 5.88 24.99
CA GLN A 234 2.66 7.02 24.09
C GLN A 234 1.45 6.75 23.19
N ALA A 235 1.29 5.52 22.69
CA ALA A 235 0.13 5.11 21.91
C ALA A 235 -1.16 5.28 22.71
N LYS A 236 -1.20 4.82 23.97
CA LYS A 236 -2.36 5.00 24.87
C LYS A 236 -2.68 6.47 25.08
N ALA A 237 -1.70 7.28 25.49
CA ALA A 237 -1.91 8.71 25.70
C ALA A 237 -2.40 9.43 24.43
N TYR A 238 -1.90 9.02 23.26
CA TYR A 238 -2.36 9.55 21.99
C TYR A 238 -3.82 9.13 21.70
N MET A 239 -4.17 7.86 21.92
CA MET A 239 -5.55 7.38 21.74
C MET A 239 -6.54 8.06 22.69
N GLU A 240 -6.18 8.26 23.97
CA GLU A 240 -7.04 8.99 24.92
C GLU A 240 -7.34 10.41 24.45
N LYS A 241 -6.32 11.11 23.94
CA LYS A 241 -6.47 12.48 23.42
C LYS A 241 -7.40 12.55 22.19
N HIS A 242 -7.55 11.44 21.47
CA HIS A 242 -8.30 11.34 20.22
C HIS A 242 -9.49 10.36 20.31
N ILE A 243 -9.95 10.04 21.53
CA ILE A 243 -10.97 9.00 21.81
C ILE A 243 -12.36 9.30 21.23
N GLN A 244 -12.61 10.55 20.84
CA GLN A 244 -13.81 10.97 20.12
C GLN A 244 -13.87 10.43 18.68
N ILE A 245 -12.73 10.04 18.10
CA ILE A 245 -12.66 9.44 16.78
C ILE A 245 -13.00 7.96 16.91
N ASN A 246 -14.10 7.51 16.28
CA ASN A 246 -14.61 6.14 16.43
C ASN A 246 -13.57 5.05 16.15
N ASP A 247 -12.75 5.20 15.11
CA ASP A 247 -11.70 4.22 14.80
C ASP A 247 -10.61 4.18 15.87
N ILE A 248 -10.24 5.32 16.45
CA ILE A 248 -9.30 5.39 17.58
C ILE A 248 -9.90 4.75 18.83
N ARG A 249 -11.17 5.03 19.13
CA ARG A 249 -11.89 4.38 20.23
C ARG A 249 -11.91 2.87 20.07
N LYS A 250 -12.18 2.38 18.86
CA LYS A 250 -12.13 0.95 18.55
C LYS A 250 -10.75 0.36 18.82
N MET A 251 -9.69 1.00 18.33
CA MET A 251 -8.30 0.57 18.61
C MET A 251 -8.01 0.54 20.12
N ARG A 252 -8.51 1.53 20.88
CA ARG A 252 -8.31 1.59 22.33
C ARG A 252 -9.06 0.50 23.08
N ILE A 253 -10.29 0.19 22.66
CA ILE A 253 -11.10 -0.93 23.18
C ILE A 253 -10.40 -2.27 22.88
N ASP A 254 -9.96 -2.49 21.64
CA ASP A 254 -9.23 -3.71 21.25
C ASP A 254 -7.97 -3.89 22.10
N LEU A 255 -7.19 -2.82 22.31
CA LEU A 255 -6.01 -2.87 23.18
C LEU A 255 -6.37 -3.17 24.65
N ALA A 256 -7.43 -2.55 25.19
CA ALA A 256 -7.88 -2.82 26.56
C ALA A 256 -8.31 -4.30 26.72
N ILE A 257 -8.99 -4.87 25.72
CA ILE A 257 -9.36 -6.29 25.69
C ILE A 257 -8.11 -7.19 25.66
N GLU A 258 -7.10 -6.86 24.84
CA GLU A 258 -5.83 -7.60 24.78
C GLU A 258 -5.09 -7.56 26.13
N GLU A 259 -5.14 -6.43 26.82
CA GLU A 259 -4.58 -6.24 28.17
C GLU A 259 -5.45 -6.84 29.29
N LYS A 260 -6.62 -7.42 28.93
CA LYS A 260 -7.64 -7.95 29.85
C LYS A 260 -8.24 -6.91 30.80
N ASP A 261 -8.13 -5.63 30.45
CA ASP A 261 -8.81 -4.53 31.13
C ASP A 261 -10.24 -4.37 30.58
N PHE A 262 -11.07 -5.35 30.92
CA PHE A 262 -12.45 -5.45 30.42
C PHE A 262 -13.36 -4.35 30.94
N GLU A 263 -13.09 -3.84 32.15
CA GLU A 263 -13.84 -2.74 32.75
C GLU A 263 -13.63 -1.46 31.93
N LEU A 264 -12.37 -1.12 31.65
CA LEU A 264 -12.04 0.03 30.82
C LEU A 264 -12.57 -0.12 29.38
N ALA A 265 -12.45 -1.32 28.81
CA ALA A 265 -13.00 -1.60 27.48
C ALA A 265 -14.53 -1.38 27.42
N ALA A 266 -15.26 -1.82 28.45
CA ALA A 266 -16.71 -1.60 28.55
C ALA A 266 -17.03 -0.13 28.74
N GLN A 267 -16.26 0.58 29.59
CA GLN A 267 -16.44 2.01 29.83
C GLN A 267 -16.34 2.81 28.53
N TYR A 268 -15.33 2.55 27.69
CA TYR A 268 -15.23 3.23 26.39
C TYR A 268 -16.39 2.93 25.44
N CYS A 269 -17.03 1.77 25.54
CA CYS A 269 -18.22 1.46 24.74
C CYS A 269 -19.44 2.25 25.25
N LEU A 270 -19.59 2.37 26.57
CA LEU A 270 -20.69 3.09 27.21
C LEU A 270 -20.57 4.61 27.05
N ASP A 271 -19.35 5.14 27.08
CA ASP A 271 -19.06 6.57 26.90
C ASP A 271 -19.15 7.03 25.43
N ALA A 272 -19.55 6.15 24.51
CA ALA A 272 -19.74 6.53 23.12
C ALA A 272 -21.11 7.21 22.97
N ASP A 273 -21.15 8.39 22.35
CA ASP A 273 -22.41 9.11 22.14
C ASP A 273 -23.38 8.27 21.30
N ASP A 274 -24.54 7.95 21.88
CA ASP A 274 -25.56 7.04 21.37
C ASP A 274 -26.42 7.68 20.26
N SER A 275 -26.11 8.92 19.88
CA SER A 275 -26.84 9.72 18.88
C SER A 275 -26.88 9.08 17.49
N LYS A 276 -25.97 8.15 17.21
CA LYS A 276 -26.03 7.25 16.05
C LYS A 276 -25.91 5.83 16.60
N ARG A 277 -27.02 5.07 16.61
CA ARG A 277 -27.09 3.63 16.95
C ARG A 277 -25.98 2.85 16.25
N ASN A 278 -24.79 2.83 16.85
CA ASN A 278 -23.65 2.14 16.28
C ASN A 278 -23.63 0.76 16.93
N ASP A 279 -24.27 -0.20 16.25
CA ASP A 279 -24.36 -1.58 16.71
C ASP A 279 -22.97 -2.18 17.03
N SER A 280 -21.90 -1.58 16.50
CA SER A 280 -20.51 -1.90 16.83
C SER A 280 -20.22 -1.86 18.34
N TRP A 281 -20.67 -0.85 19.09
CA TRP A 281 -20.37 -0.74 20.53
C TRP A 281 -21.12 -1.79 21.34
N LYS A 282 -22.37 -2.08 20.96
CA LYS A 282 -23.15 -3.17 21.55
C LYS A 282 -22.49 -4.52 21.29
N ASN A 283 -21.97 -4.75 20.09
CA ASN A 283 -21.25 -5.97 19.76
C ASN A 283 -19.97 -6.13 20.60
N TYR A 284 -19.23 -5.04 20.84
CA TYR A 284 -18.10 -5.03 21.76
C TYR A 284 -18.52 -5.35 23.20
N LEU A 285 -19.56 -4.69 23.73
CA LEU A 285 -20.08 -4.97 25.07
C LEU A 285 -20.51 -6.44 25.23
N ILE A 286 -21.24 -6.99 24.25
CA ILE A 286 -21.62 -8.41 24.25
C ILE A 286 -20.39 -9.32 24.27
N LYS A 287 -19.36 -9.00 23.48
CA LYS A 287 -18.10 -9.76 23.47
C LYS A 287 -17.41 -9.70 24.84
N ILE A 288 -17.33 -8.52 25.45
CA ILE A 288 -16.71 -8.29 26.75
C ILE A 288 -17.47 -9.05 27.84
N TYR A 289 -18.80 -8.91 27.92
CA TYR A 289 -19.62 -9.59 28.92
C TYR A 289 -19.57 -11.12 28.81
N LYS A 290 -19.50 -11.66 27.58
CA LYS A 290 -19.24 -13.09 27.36
C LYS A 290 -17.87 -13.52 27.90
N MET A 291 -16.84 -12.68 27.79
CA MET A 291 -15.50 -12.98 28.31
C MET A 291 -15.42 -12.89 29.84
N THR A 292 -16.21 -12.01 30.45
CA THR A 292 -16.25 -11.80 31.91
C THR A 292 -17.33 -12.60 32.63
N ASN A 293 -18.11 -13.43 31.92
CA ASN A 293 -19.29 -14.15 32.42
C ASN A 293 -20.35 -13.24 33.08
N GLN A 294 -20.43 -11.99 32.64
CA GLN A 294 -21.49 -11.06 33.04
C GLN A 294 -22.68 -11.28 32.09
N ARG A 295 -23.90 -11.33 32.65
CA ARG A 295 -25.15 -11.54 31.88
C ARG A 295 -25.73 -10.23 31.39
#